data_AF-A0A0G2FBL4-F1
#
_entry.id   AF-A0A0G2FBL4-F1
#
_cell.length_a   1.000
_cell.length_b   1.000
_cell.length_c   1.000
_cell.angle_alpha   90.00
_cell.angle_beta   90.00
_cell.angle_gamma   90.00
#
_symmetry.space_group_name_H-M   'P 1'
#
loop_
_entity.id
_entity.type
_entity.pdbx_description
1 polymer ?
#
loop_
_entity_poly.entity_id
_entity_poly.type
_entity_poly.pdbx_seq_one_letter_code
_entity_poly.pdbx_strand_id
1 'polypeptide(L)'
;MIPTRSPSPDEEERTAFIQSTPVYREDKHGSRRGLSRPFILLSICNVLALGLTVTLLTSWHYGPSAPSAGANEIYRQVNGPSPLYDEVPLNPYKTTTNGTFWPADRPDGGSVARKMPNPTDEAVWDDWELTTVVPVTASGIRALGKDPSTAAKLEDQVWGLGDDAYAAVLDVFHQIHCLNQLRKFAYADYYHMKIANADPEALTTHEVHTNHCVDILLQAIQCSGNLRK
;
A
#
# COMPACT_ATOMS: atom_id res chain seq x y z
N MET A 1 -91.90 -70.01 -28.97
CA MET A 1 -91.59 -69.59 -30.36
C MET A 1 -90.81 -68.29 -30.27
N ILE A 2 -89.48 -68.37 -30.31
CA ILE A 2 -88.59 -67.22 -30.57
C ILE A 2 -87.45 -67.81 -31.41
N PRO A 3 -87.38 -67.55 -32.72
CA PRO A 3 -86.19 -67.83 -33.50
C PRO A 3 -85.20 -66.69 -33.29
N THR A 4 -83.99 -67.06 -32.92
CA THR A 4 -82.80 -66.22 -32.76
C THR A 4 -82.45 -65.51 -34.07
N ARG A 5 -82.35 -64.18 -34.01
CA ARG A 5 -81.88 -63.31 -35.09
C ARG A 5 -80.38 -63.53 -35.30
N SER A 6 -79.98 -63.85 -36.52
CA SER A 6 -78.56 -63.88 -36.91
C SER A 6 -77.97 -62.46 -36.85
N PRO A 7 -76.73 -62.27 -36.37
CA PRO A 7 -76.10 -60.96 -36.32
C PRO A 7 -75.87 -60.41 -37.73
N SER A 8 -75.93 -59.09 -37.90
CA SER A 8 -75.60 -58.43 -39.17
C SER A 8 -74.08 -58.36 -39.38
N PRO A 9 -73.59 -58.28 -40.63
CA PRO A 9 -72.15 -58.26 -40.97
C PRO A 9 -71.34 -57.23 -40.17
N ASP A 10 -71.95 -56.10 -39.80
CA ASP A 10 -71.31 -55.00 -39.08
C ASP A 10 -70.91 -55.35 -37.62
N GLU A 11 -71.52 -56.36 -36.99
CA GLU A 11 -71.13 -56.80 -35.64
C GLU A 11 -69.88 -57.70 -35.65
N GLU A 12 -69.68 -58.46 -36.74
CA GLU A 12 -68.51 -59.32 -36.91
C GLU A 12 -67.25 -58.49 -37.18
N GLU A 13 -67.39 -57.40 -37.95
CA GLU A 13 -66.28 -56.47 -38.22
C GLU A 13 -65.86 -55.69 -36.96
N ARG A 14 -66.83 -55.31 -36.10
CA ARG A 14 -66.55 -54.66 -34.81
C ARG A 14 -65.83 -55.57 -33.81
N THR A 15 -66.15 -56.86 -33.79
CA THR A 15 -65.50 -57.81 -32.87
C THR A 15 -64.08 -58.17 -33.33
N ALA A 16 -63.83 -58.25 -34.64
CA ALA A 16 -62.49 -58.39 -35.20
C ALA A 16 -61.58 -57.17 -34.93
N PHE A 17 -62.15 -55.96 -34.88
CA PHE A 17 -61.39 -54.73 -34.60
C PHE A 17 -60.98 -54.60 -33.13
N ILE A 18 -61.75 -55.15 -32.18
CA ILE A 18 -61.42 -55.09 -30.75
C ILE A 18 -60.34 -56.12 -30.38
N GLN A 19 -60.31 -57.29 -31.03
CA GLN A 19 -59.32 -58.35 -30.77
C GLN A 19 -57.93 -58.08 -31.39
N SER A 20 -57.79 -57.13 -32.32
CA SER A 20 -56.53 -56.83 -33.00
C SER A 20 -55.75 -55.65 -32.40
N THR A 21 -56.19 -55.08 -31.27
CA THR A 21 -55.37 -54.10 -30.54
C THR A 21 -54.25 -54.83 -29.80
N PRO A 22 -52.97 -54.55 -30.11
CA PRO A 22 -51.87 -55.17 -29.39
C PRO A 22 -51.92 -54.68 -27.95
N VAL A 23 -52.12 -55.60 -27.01
CA VAL A 23 -51.90 -55.36 -25.58
C VAL A 23 -50.43 -54.96 -25.45
N TYR A 24 -50.19 -53.67 -25.24
CA TYR A 24 -48.87 -53.16 -24.88
C TYR A 24 -48.51 -53.78 -23.53
N ARG A 25 -47.69 -54.83 -23.56
CA ARG A 25 -47.08 -55.41 -22.36
C ARG A 25 -46.06 -54.39 -21.90
N GLU A 26 -46.35 -53.67 -20.83
CA GLU A 26 -45.33 -52.92 -20.10
C GLU A 26 -44.26 -53.91 -19.64
N ASP A 27 -43.16 -53.99 -20.36
CA ASP A 27 -41.93 -54.57 -19.84
C ASP A 27 -41.42 -53.63 -18.74
N LYS A 28 -41.82 -53.94 -17.50
CA LYS A 28 -41.19 -53.37 -16.30
C LYS A 28 -39.79 -53.96 -16.15
N HIS A 29 -38.86 -53.50 -16.98
CA HIS A 29 -37.42 -53.59 -16.76
C HIS A 29 -36.82 -52.19 -16.75
N GLY A 30 -37.35 -51.34 -15.87
CA GLY A 30 -36.60 -50.20 -15.34
C GLY A 30 -35.49 -50.72 -14.43
N SER A 31 -34.39 -51.18 -15.01
CA SER A 31 -33.14 -51.36 -14.27
C SER A 31 -32.72 -49.98 -13.75
N ARG A 32 -33.05 -49.68 -12.50
CA ARG A 32 -32.43 -48.59 -11.75
C ARG A 32 -30.94 -48.92 -11.70
N ARG A 33 -30.15 -48.40 -12.64
CA ARG A 33 -28.69 -48.38 -12.54
C ARG A 33 -28.36 -47.55 -11.29
N GLY A 34 -28.21 -48.23 -10.15
CA GLY A 34 -27.71 -47.59 -8.93
C GLY A 34 -26.39 -46.92 -9.24
N LEU A 35 -26.17 -45.71 -8.69
CA LEU A 35 -24.90 -45.01 -8.84
C LEU A 35 -23.77 -45.96 -8.42
N SER A 36 -22.79 -46.17 -9.31
CA SER A 36 -21.68 -47.05 -8.97
C SER A 36 -20.83 -46.42 -7.86
N ARG A 37 -20.30 -47.26 -6.97
CA ARG A 37 -19.42 -46.85 -5.85
C ARG A 37 -18.35 -45.80 -6.23
N PRO A 38 -17.65 -45.87 -7.38
CA PRO A 38 -16.68 -44.83 -7.76
C PRO A 38 -17.32 -43.47 -8.07
N PHE A 39 -18.53 -43.41 -8.64
CA PHE A 39 -19.24 -42.14 -8.86
C PHE A 39 -19.67 -41.47 -7.55
N ILE A 40 -20.02 -42.27 -6.53
CA ILE A 40 -20.34 -41.77 -5.20
C ILE A 40 -19.09 -41.19 -4.53
N LEU A 41 -17.97 -41.91 -4.58
CA LEU A 41 -16.70 -41.44 -4.02
C LEU A 41 -16.18 -40.17 -4.72
N LEU A 42 -16.27 -40.11 -6.06
CA LEU A 42 -15.85 -38.93 -6.82
C LEU A 42 -16.72 -37.70 -6.47
N SER A 43 -18.03 -37.90 -6.31
CA SER A 43 -18.95 -36.83 -5.88
C SER A 43 -18.60 -36.32 -4.48
N ILE A 44 -18.28 -37.22 -3.54
CA ILE A 44 -17.85 -36.84 -2.18
C ILE A 44 -16.55 -36.03 -2.24
N CYS A 45 -15.54 -36.49 -3.00
CA CYS A 45 -14.28 -35.76 -3.16
C CYS A 45 -14.50 -34.36 -3.75
N ASN A 46 -15.38 -34.20 -4.75
CA ASN A 46 -15.69 -32.90 -5.34
C ASN A 46 -16.40 -31.96 -4.35
N VAL A 47 -17.32 -32.47 -3.53
CA VAL A 47 -17.99 -31.67 -2.48
C VAL A 47 -16.98 -31.22 -1.42
N LEU A 48 -16.06 -32.10 -1.02
CA LEU A 48 -15.00 -31.75 -0.06
C LEU A 48 -14.02 -30.72 -0.65
N ALA A 49 -13.61 -30.89 -1.90
CA ALA A 49 -12.75 -29.93 -2.59
C ALA A 49 -13.43 -28.56 -2.76
N LEU A 50 -14.73 -28.56 -3.10
CA LEU A 50 -15.53 -27.33 -3.17
C LEU A 50 -15.64 -26.68 -1.78
N GLY A 51 -15.91 -27.45 -0.73
CA GLY A 51 -15.95 -26.96 0.65
C GLY A 51 -14.63 -26.35 1.09
N LEU A 52 -13.50 -27.00 0.77
CA LEU A 52 -12.15 -26.46 1.03
C LEU A 52 -11.91 -25.18 0.23
N THR A 53 -12.29 -25.14 -1.03
CA THR A 53 -12.10 -23.95 -1.88
C THR A 53 -12.95 -22.78 -1.37
N VAL A 54 -14.22 -23.02 -1.03
CA VAL A 54 -15.12 -22.01 -0.48
C VAL A 54 -14.60 -21.50 0.87
N THR A 55 -14.13 -22.37 1.76
CA THR A 55 -13.57 -21.95 3.06
C THR A 55 -12.29 -21.15 2.92
N LEU A 56 -11.40 -21.50 1.98
CA LEU A 56 -10.21 -20.70 1.67
C LEU A 56 -10.58 -19.34 1.08
N LEU A 57 -11.54 -19.28 0.16
CA LEU A 57 -12.01 -18.03 -0.45
C LEU A 57 -12.74 -17.14 0.56
N THR A 58 -13.59 -17.70 1.43
CA THR A 58 -14.25 -16.93 2.48
C THR A 58 -13.27 -16.48 3.55
N SER A 59 -12.27 -17.30 3.91
CA SER A 59 -11.18 -16.88 4.79
C SER A 59 -10.29 -15.80 4.17
N TRP A 60 -10.13 -15.77 2.85
CA TRP A 60 -9.40 -14.68 2.20
C TRP A 60 -10.24 -13.40 2.12
N HIS A 61 -11.53 -13.52 1.78
CA HIS A 61 -12.40 -12.36 1.57
C HIS A 61 -12.91 -11.73 2.88
N TYR A 62 -13.19 -12.57 3.89
CA TYR A 62 -13.73 -12.18 5.20
C TYR A 62 -12.81 -12.50 6.36
N GLY A 63 -11.64 -13.10 6.10
CA GLY A 63 -10.62 -13.19 7.14
C GLY A 63 -10.26 -11.79 7.63
N PRO A 64 -9.82 -11.66 8.89
CA PRO A 64 -9.36 -10.39 9.38
C PRO A 64 -8.35 -9.86 8.37
N SER A 65 -8.62 -8.68 7.81
CA SER A 65 -7.57 -7.89 7.17
C SER A 65 -6.40 -7.93 8.14
N ALA A 66 -5.21 -8.32 7.65
CA ALA A 66 -4.02 -8.55 8.46
C ALA A 66 -4.04 -7.63 9.68
N PRO A 67 -3.99 -8.19 10.92
CA PRO A 67 -4.35 -7.49 12.15
C PRO A 67 -3.78 -6.10 12.06
N SER A 68 -4.64 -5.07 12.07
CA SER A 68 -4.31 -3.67 11.77
C SER A 68 -2.92 -3.38 12.30
N ALA A 69 -1.93 -3.54 11.42
CA ALA A 69 -0.60 -3.72 11.92
C ALA A 69 -0.24 -2.37 12.49
N GLY A 70 -0.01 -2.32 13.82
CA GLY A 70 -0.23 -1.11 14.63
C GLY A 70 0.34 0.11 13.90
N ALA A 71 -0.41 1.22 13.84
CA ALA A 71 -0.31 2.39 12.94
C ALA A 71 0.96 2.55 12.05
N ASN A 72 2.12 2.23 12.59
CA ASN A 72 3.45 2.31 12.00
C ASN A 72 4.01 1.04 11.33
N GLU A 73 3.34 -0.12 11.31
CA GLU A 73 3.95 -1.37 10.82
C GLU A 73 4.47 -1.26 9.39
N ILE A 74 3.69 -0.67 8.48
CA ILE A 74 4.09 -0.49 7.08
C ILE A 74 5.39 0.33 7.02
N TYR A 75 5.54 1.33 7.89
CA TYR A 75 6.74 2.14 7.95
C TYR A 75 7.93 1.36 8.52
N ARG A 76 7.74 0.46 9.48
CA ARG A 76 8.81 -0.41 10.01
C ARG A 76 9.36 -1.37 8.96
N GLN A 77 8.56 -1.76 7.98
CA GLN A 77 8.99 -2.67 6.90
C GLN A 77 9.86 -2.00 5.85
N VAL A 78 9.74 -0.67 5.67
CA VAL A 78 10.39 0.06 4.56
C VAL A 78 11.42 1.09 5.01
N ASN A 79 11.55 1.34 6.32
CA ASN A 79 12.50 2.30 6.89
C ASN A 79 13.43 1.63 7.91
N GLY A 80 14.50 2.35 8.28
CA GLY A 80 15.42 1.93 9.34
C GLY A 80 14.76 1.91 10.73
N PRO A 81 15.32 1.16 11.69
CA PRO A 81 14.81 1.12 13.06
C PRO A 81 14.79 2.51 13.69
N SER A 82 13.66 2.85 14.31
CA SER A 82 13.47 4.13 15.01
C SER A 82 12.54 3.94 16.23
N PRO A 83 12.88 4.51 17.40
CA PRO A 83 12.01 4.49 18.57
C PRO A 83 10.71 5.29 18.34
N LEU A 84 10.71 6.23 17.39
CA LEU A 84 9.53 7.05 17.08
C LEU A 84 8.33 6.23 16.63
N TYR A 85 8.54 5.02 16.13
CA TYR A 85 7.44 4.15 15.76
C TYR A 85 6.61 3.65 16.97
N ASP A 86 7.13 3.76 18.19
CA ASP A 86 6.42 3.44 19.42
C ASP A 86 5.76 4.67 20.05
N GLU A 87 6.25 5.87 19.71
CA GLU A 87 5.83 7.14 20.33
C GLU A 87 4.76 7.90 19.52
N VAL A 88 4.86 7.86 18.19
CA VAL A 88 4.04 8.70 17.30
C VAL A 88 3.28 7.85 16.29
N PRO A 89 1.95 7.78 16.33
CA PRO A 89 1.18 7.08 15.32
C PRO A 89 1.19 7.85 13.99
N LEU A 90 1.79 7.27 12.95
CA LEU A 90 1.82 7.82 11.60
C LEU A 90 0.52 7.41 10.89
N ASN A 91 -0.29 8.40 10.52
CA ASN A 91 -1.56 8.20 9.84
C ASN A 91 -1.43 8.57 8.36
N PRO A 92 -1.16 7.62 7.45
CA PRO A 92 -1.09 7.90 6.02
C PRO A 92 -2.46 8.35 5.51
N TYR A 93 -2.47 9.41 4.71
CA TYR A 93 -3.65 9.87 4.00
C TYR A 93 -3.35 10.05 2.51
N LYS A 94 -4.38 9.88 1.68
CA LYS A 94 -4.27 10.11 0.25
C LYS A 94 -4.42 11.60 -0.02
N THR A 95 -3.48 12.15 -0.78
CA THR A 95 -3.54 13.53 -1.29
C THR A 95 -3.04 13.57 -2.72
N THR A 96 -3.49 14.57 -3.49
CA THR A 96 -3.05 14.82 -4.85
C THR A 96 -2.00 15.92 -4.87
N THR A 97 -0.94 15.71 -5.63
CA THR A 97 0.06 16.77 -5.87
C THR A 97 -0.58 17.85 -6.72
N ASN A 98 -0.57 19.10 -6.24
CA ASN A 98 -1.04 20.23 -7.04
C ASN A 98 0.14 20.84 -7.81
N GLY A 99 0.21 20.54 -9.11
CA GLY A 99 1.26 21.00 -10.03
C GLY A 99 0.93 22.28 -10.81
N THR A 100 -0.11 23.04 -10.45
CA THR A 100 -0.50 24.25 -11.20
C THR A 100 0.65 25.26 -11.25
N PHE A 101 1.12 25.60 -12.45
CA PHE A 101 2.28 26.46 -12.63
C PHE A 101 2.02 27.92 -12.26
N TRP A 102 0.86 28.48 -12.62
CA TRP A 102 0.56 29.89 -12.36
C TRP A 102 -0.12 30.11 -11.00
N PRO A 103 0.31 31.13 -10.21
CA PRO A 103 -0.30 31.41 -8.90
C PRO A 103 -1.74 31.91 -8.97
N ALA A 104 -2.10 32.66 -10.02
CA ALA A 104 -3.42 33.27 -10.19
C ALA A 104 -4.56 32.24 -10.33
N ASP A 105 -4.24 31.01 -10.75
CA ASP A 105 -5.21 29.92 -10.95
C ASP A 105 -5.54 29.19 -9.63
N ARG A 106 -5.21 29.76 -8.47
CA ARG A 106 -5.34 29.11 -7.15
C ARG A 106 -6.40 29.74 -6.26
N PRO A 107 -7.45 28.98 -5.87
CA PRO A 107 -8.42 29.41 -4.85
C PRO A 107 -7.86 29.43 -3.42
N ASP A 108 -6.76 28.71 -3.15
CA ASP A 108 -6.22 28.44 -1.80
C ASP A 108 -5.07 29.37 -1.37
N GLY A 109 -4.69 30.35 -2.21
CA GLY A 109 -3.54 31.23 -1.93
C GLY A 109 -2.16 30.58 -2.09
N GLY A 110 -2.10 29.29 -2.44
CA GLY A 110 -0.87 28.56 -2.73
C GLY A 110 0.01 28.20 -1.54
N SER A 111 1.01 27.35 -1.79
CA SER A 111 2.04 26.98 -0.81
C SER A 111 2.90 28.19 -0.46
N VAL A 112 3.29 28.31 0.82
CA VAL A 112 4.32 29.26 1.30
C VAL A 112 5.61 29.19 0.49
N ALA A 113 5.94 28.05 -0.10
CA ALA A 113 7.12 27.87 -0.96
C ALA A 113 7.06 28.61 -2.30
N ARG A 114 5.91 29.15 -2.69
CA ARG A 114 5.73 29.86 -3.97
C ARG A 114 5.80 31.38 -3.82
N LYS A 115 5.84 31.87 -2.59
CA LYS A 115 5.82 33.30 -2.31
C LYS A 115 7.25 33.83 -2.27
N MET A 116 7.40 35.11 -2.59
CA MET A 116 8.68 35.81 -2.42
C MET A 116 9.04 35.86 -0.92
N PRO A 117 10.33 35.92 -0.56
CA PRO A 117 10.78 36.06 0.82
C PRO A 117 10.04 37.18 1.56
N ASN A 118 9.47 36.85 2.72
CA ASN A 118 8.76 37.81 3.56
C ASN A 118 8.71 37.35 5.02
N PRO A 119 8.66 38.27 6.00
CA PRO A 119 8.75 37.92 7.42
C PRO A 119 7.70 36.93 7.92
N THR A 120 6.48 36.97 7.38
CA THR A 120 5.38 36.11 7.83
C THR A 120 5.60 34.66 7.45
N ASP A 121 5.99 34.40 6.20
CA ASP A 121 6.23 33.04 5.74
C ASP A 121 7.59 32.50 6.22
N GLU A 122 8.58 33.37 6.52
CA GLU A 122 9.84 32.93 7.13
C GLU A 122 9.62 32.24 8.48
N ALA A 123 8.70 32.74 9.31
CA ALA A 123 8.38 32.08 10.58
C ALA A 123 7.82 30.65 10.40
N VAL A 124 7.12 30.38 9.30
CA VAL A 124 6.63 29.03 8.95
C VAL A 124 7.78 28.14 8.52
N TRP A 125 8.71 28.68 7.72
CA TRP A 125 9.91 27.94 7.31
C TRP A 125 10.82 27.62 8.50
N ASP A 126 11.02 28.57 9.42
CA ASP A 126 11.83 28.39 10.62
C ASP A 126 11.28 27.27 11.53
N ASP A 127 9.96 27.15 11.63
CA ASP A 127 9.29 26.06 12.36
C ASP A 127 9.49 24.70 11.65
N TRP A 128 9.31 24.65 10.33
CA TRP A 128 9.41 23.41 9.56
C TRP A 128 10.85 22.90 9.40
N GLU A 129 11.86 23.77 9.38
CA GLU A 129 13.25 23.39 9.16
C GLU A 129 14.03 23.05 10.42
N LEU A 130 13.38 23.05 11.58
CA LEU A 130 14.05 22.89 12.86
C LEU A 130 14.70 21.50 13.00
N THR A 131 16.02 21.47 12.82
CA THR A 131 16.85 20.26 12.95
C THR A 131 17.22 20.00 14.42
N THR A 132 16.23 19.52 15.18
CA THR A 132 16.46 19.15 16.59
C THR A 132 17.38 17.94 16.68
N VAL A 133 18.43 18.06 17.50
CA VAL A 133 19.34 16.97 17.81
C VAL A 133 18.64 15.97 18.73
N VAL A 134 18.54 14.73 18.27
CA VAL A 134 18.03 13.58 19.01
C VAL A 134 19.24 12.72 19.41
N PRO A 135 19.51 12.56 20.71
CA PRO A 135 20.58 11.67 21.17
C PRO A 135 20.29 10.21 20.81
N VAL A 136 21.30 9.52 20.28
CA VAL A 136 21.26 8.08 20.00
C VAL A 136 22.53 7.40 20.53
N THR A 137 22.44 6.10 20.78
CA THR A 137 23.58 5.28 21.21
C THR A 137 24.36 4.74 20.02
N ALA A 138 25.58 4.24 20.25
CA ALA A 138 26.34 3.51 19.23
C ALA A 138 25.59 2.27 18.72
N SER A 139 24.84 1.59 19.59
CA SER A 139 24.02 0.44 19.20
C SER A 139 22.88 0.84 18.25
N GLY A 140 22.23 1.99 18.48
CA GLY A 140 21.22 2.55 17.58
C GLY A 140 21.79 2.88 16.20
N ILE A 141 22.97 3.49 16.15
CA ILE A 141 23.65 3.78 14.87
C ILE A 141 23.98 2.49 14.11
N ARG A 142 24.49 1.46 14.80
CA ARG A 142 24.76 0.15 14.18
C ARG A 142 23.50 -0.53 13.66
N ALA A 143 22.38 -0.38 14.36
CA ALA A 143 21.09 -0.92 13.91
C ALA A 143 20.61 -0.28 12.59
N LEU A 144 21.03 0.96 12.31
CA LEU A 144 20.82 1.65 11.03
C LEU A 144 21.85 1.23 9.95
N GLY A 145 22.74 0.28 10.23
CA GLY A 145 23.79 -0.16 9.31
C GLY A 145 24.92 0.87 9.13
N LYS A 146 25.05 1.84 10.04
CA LYS A 146 26.06 2.90 9.99
C LYS A 146 27.22 2.62 10.96
N ASP A 147 28.37 3.23 10.72
CA ASP A 147 29.52 3.19 11.63
C ASP A 147 29.44 4.34 12.66
N PRO A 148 29.37 4.05 13.98
CA PRO A 148 29.43 5.10 15.01
C PRO A 148 30.68 5.97 14.95
N SER A 149 31.79 5.50 14.37
CA SER A 149 33.04 6.28 14.28
C SER A 149 32.92 7.52 13.39
N THR A 150 31.96 7.53 12.47
CA THR A 150 31.69 8.65 11.55
C THR A 150 30.60 9.59 12.07
N ALA A 151 29.95 9.26 13.19
CA ALA A 151 28.88 10.05 13.75
C ALA A 151 29.42 11.12 14.73
N ALA A 152 28.78 12.28 14.75
CA ALA A 152 29.13 13.33 15.71
C ALA A 152 28.76 12.87 17.12
N LYS A 153 29.75 12.89 18.03
CA LYS A 153 29.56 12.54 19.43
C LYS A 153 29.02 13.75 20.21
N LEU A 154 28.09 13.51 21.13
CA LEU A 154 27.61 14.54 22.06
C LEU A 154 28.57 14.62 23.26
N GLU A 155 28.97 15.84 23.60
CA GLU A 155 29.88 16.09 24.72
C GLU A 155 29.15 15.86 26.06
N ASP A 156 29.64 14.93 26.88
CA ASP A 156 29.05 14.61 28.18
C ASP A 156 28.98 15.84 29.11
N GLN A 157 29.96 16.73 29.03
CA GLN A 157 30.01 17.96 29.83
C GLN A 157 28.84 18.92 29.54
N VAL A 158 28.28 18.84 28.33
CA VAL A 158 27.17 19.69 27.88
C VAL A 158 25.83 18.96 28.02
N TRP A 159 25.80 17.66 27.69
CA TRP A 159 24.56 16.89 27.57
C TRP A 159 24.27 15.98 28.77
N GLY A 160 25.28 15.57 29.54
CA GLY A 160 25.14 14.68 30.71
C GLY A 160 24.64 13.27 30.38
N LEU A 161 24.90 12.78 29.17
CA LEU A 161 24.41 11.50 28.64
C LEU A 161 25.47 10.39 28.64
N GLY A 162 26.67 10.67 29.16
CA GLY A 162 27.82 9.79 29.16
C GLY A 162 28.51 9.68 27.80
N ASP A 163 29.40 8.69 27.70
CA ASP A 163 30.26 8.46 26.53
C ASP A 163 29.57 7.72 25.37
N ASP A 164 28.33 7.29 25.52
CA ASP A 164 27.56 6.56 24.49
C ASP A 164 26.39 7.41 23.96
N ALA A 165 26.68 8.68 23.64
CA ALA A 165 25.71 9.62 23.12
C ALA A 165 26.21 10.26 21.82
N TYR A 166 25.40 10.16 20.78
CA TYR A 166 25.70 10.65 19.44
C TYR A 166 24.54 11.51 18.93
N ALA A 167 24.86 12.51 18.12
CA ALA A 167 23.88 13.38 17.51
C ALA A 167 23.21 12.68 16.32
N ALA A 168 21.88 12.63 16.33
CA ALA A 168 21.08 12.31 15.17
C ALA A 168 20.06 13.42 14.91
N VAL A 169 19.56 13.50 13.68
CA VAL A 169 18.47 14.39 13.29
C VAL A 169 17.49 13.57 12.47
N LEU A 170 16.19 13.87 12.58
CA LEU A 170 15.20 13.22 11.73
C LEU A 170 15.34 13.68 10.29
N ASP A 171 15.41 12.71 9.39
CA ASP A 171 15.74 12.95 7.98
C ASP A 171 14.74 13.88 7.28
N VAL A 172 13.45 13.82 7.65
CA VAL A 172 12.42 14.72 7.11
C VAL A 172 12.72 16.20 7.39
N PHE A 173 13.16 16.55 8.60
CA PHE A 173 13.49 17.93 8.95
C PHE A 173 14.81 18.36 8.30
N HIS A 174 15.76 17.44 8.16
CA HIS A 174 17.00 17.71 7.43
C HIS A 174 16.73 17.97 5.94
N GLN A 175 15.85 17.21 5.29
CA GLN A 175 15.43 17.47 3.92
C GLN A 175 14.73 18.83 3.77
N ILE A 176 13.83 19.19 4.69
CA ILE A 176 13.15 20.50 4.68
C ILE A 176 14.17 21.64 4.87
N HIS A 177 15.12 21.49 5.79
CA HIS A 177 16.23 22.43 5.96
C HIS A 177 17.04 22.60 4.68
N CYS A 178 17.49 21.50 4.07
CA CYS A 178 18.22 21.55 2.79
C CYS A 178 17.42 22.26 1.70
N LEU A 179 16.11 21.98 1.59
CA LEU A 179 15.22 22.65 0.65
C LEU A 179 15.13 24.16 0.93
N ASN A 180 15.00 24.54 2.20
CA ASN A 180 14.90 25.94 2.59
C ASN A 180 16.21 26.70 2.35
N GLN A 181 17.36 26.07 2.61
CA GLN A 181 18.66 26.63 2.28
C GLN A 181 18.76 26.91 0.78
N LEU A 182 18.38 25.96 -0.08
CA LEU A 182 18.35 26.17 -1.54
C LEU A 182 17.36 27.28 -1.96
N ARG A 183 16.21 27.40 -1.28
CA ARG A 183 15.30 28.54 -1.47
C ARG A 183 15.98 29.86 -1.11
N LYS A 184 16.65 29.96 0.04
CA LYS A 184 17.37 31.16 0.47
C LYS A 184 18.50 31.53 -0.51
N PHE A 185 19.20 30.53 -1.06
CA PHE A 185 20.18 30.70 -2.13
C PHE A 185 19.59 31.33 -3.41
N ALA A 186 18.41 30.89 -3.83
CA ALA A 186 17.75 31.45 -5.02
C ALA A 186 17.40 32.95 -4.86
N TYR A 187 17.35 33.44 -3.61
CA TYR A 187 17.10 34.84 -3.27
C TYR A 187 18.24 35.44 -2.43
N ALA A 188 19.49 35.08 -2.75
CA ALA A 188 20.67 35.42 -1.94
C ALA A 188 20.77 36.92 -1.58
N ASP A 189 20.39 37.82 -2.48
CA ASP A 189 20.39 39.27 -2.23
C ASP A 189 19.49 39.68 -1.06
N TYR A 190 18.31 39.06 -0.94
CA TYR A 190 17.36 39.32 0.14
C TYR A 190 17.92 38.87 1.50
N TYR A 191 18.61 37.73 1.51
CA TYR A 191 19.17 37.14 2.73
C TYR A 191 20.60 37.58 3.03
N HIS A 192 21.16 38.48 2.22
CA HIS A 192 22.55 38.93 2.32
C HIS A 192 23.55 37.76 2.29
N MET A 193 23.23 36.72 1.52
CA MET A 193 24.07 35.53 1.34
C MET A 193 25.00 35.72 0.15
N LYS A 194 26.16 35.06 0.18
CA LYS A 194 27.02 34.96 -0.99
C LYS A 194 26.48 33.85 -1.90
N ILE A 195 26.47 34.08 -3.21
CA ILE A 195 26.20 33.01 -4.18
C ILE A 195 27.45 32.11 -4.22
N ALA A 196 27.24 30.80 -4.35
CA ALA A 196 28.31 29.82 -4.47
C ALA A 196 29.25 30.15 -5.63
N ASN A 197 30.56 30.01 -5.41
CA ASN A 197 31.55 30.13 -6.47
C ASN A 197 31.70 28.78 -7.21
N ALA A 198 31.78 28.83 -8.54
CA ALA A 198 31.99 27.66 -9.39
C ALA A 198 33.48 27.27 -9.52
N ASP A 199 34.37 27.89 -8.74
CA ASP A 199 35.80 27.59 -8.70
C ASP A 199 36.07 26.30 -7.91
N PRO A 200 36.48 25.20 -8.56
CA PRO A 200 36.75 23.94 -7.89
C PRO A 200 37.96 23.99 -6.94
N GLU A 201 38.84 24.99 -7.07
CA GLU A 201 40.03 25.14 -6.23
C GLU A 201 39.76 25.99 -4.97
N ALA A 202 38.59 26.62 -4.88
CA ALA A 202 38.21 27.54 -3.80
C ALA A 202 36.92 27.12 -3.07
N LEU A 203 36.76 25.82 -2.80
CA LEU A 203 35.63 25.32 -2.01
C LEU A 203 35.66 25.91 -0.59
N THR A 204 34.69 26.76 -0.26
CA THR A 204 34.48 27.19 1.12
C THR A 204 33.52 26.25 1.82
N THR A 205 33.40 26.36 3.15
CA THR A 205 32.39 25.64 3.93
C THR A 205 30.98 25.83 3.36
N HIS A 206 30.73 26.99 2.73
CA HIS A 206 29.46 27.30 2.11
C HIS A 206 29.18 26.42 0.88
N GLU A 207 30.11 26.31 -0.07
CA GLU A 207 29.97 25.44 -1.24
C GLU A 207 29.84 23.97 -0.82
N VAL A 208 30.62 23.53 0.17
CA VAL A 208 30.53 22.16 0.70
C VAL A 208 29.14 21.89 1.28
N HIS A 209 28.58 22.83 2.06
CA HIS A 209 27.25 22.68 2.63
C HIS A 209 26.17 22.66 1.53
N THR A 210 26.24 23.56 0.55
CA THR A 210 25.29 23.56 -0.58
C THR A 210 25.31 22.24 -1.35
N ASN A 211 26.51 21.74 -1.67
CA ASN A 211 26.66 20.47 -2.38
C ASN A 211 26.12 19.29 -1.54
N HIS A 212 26.34 19.30 -0.23
CA HIS A 212 25.76 18.33 0.70
C HIS A 212 24.23 18.38 0.70
N CYS A 213 23.62 19.57 0.76
CA CYS A 213 22.17 19.72 0.72
C CYS A 213 21.57 19.15 -0.58
N VAL A 214 22.22 19.41 -1.72
CA VAL A 214 21.79 18.88 -3.02
C VAL A 214 21.87 17.35 -3.04
N ASP A 215 22.96 16.77 -2.54
CA ASP A 215 23.16 15.33 -2.48
C ASP A 215 22.12 14.63 -1.58
N ILE A 216 21.88 15.16 -0.37
CA ILE A 216 20.86 14.63 0.56
C ILE A 216 19.46 14.64 -0.09
N LEU A 217 19.07 15.74 -0.72
CA LEU A 217 17.78 15.83 -1.41
C LEU A 217 17.69 14.87 -2.59
N LEU A 218 18.77 14.70 -3.36
CA LEU A 218 18.80 13.74 -4.47
C LEU A 218 18.62 12.31 -3.98
N GLN A 219 19.34 11.91 -2.93
CA GLN A 219 19.21 10.59 -2.32
C GLN A 219 17.77 10.35 -1.83
N ALA A 220 17.16 11.34 -1.15
CA ALA A 220 15.79 11.26 -0.69
C ALA A 220 14.78 11.10 -1.84
N ILE A 221 14.92 11.89 -2.90
CA ILE A 221 14.05 11.81 -4.09
C ILE A 221 14.17 10.45 -4.77
N GLN A 222 15.40 9.96 -4.98
CA GLN A 222 15.66 8.66 -5.58
C GLN A 222 15.10 7.51 -4.74
N CYS A 223 15.19 7.60 -3.41
CA CYS A 223 14.65 6.61 -2.49
C CYS A 223 13.12 6.62 -2.44
N SER A 224 12.48 7.79 -2.55
CA SER A 224 11.03 7.93 -2.47
C SER A 224 10.28 7.28 -3.64
N GLY A 225 10.96 7.05 -4.78
CA GLY A 225 10.44 6.27 -5.89
C GLY A 225 9.08 6.76 -6.43
N ASN A 226 8.83 8.07 -6.45
CA ASN A 226 7.52 8.62 -6.81
C ASN A 226 7.17 8.36 -8.29
N LEU A 227 6.18 7.49 -8.54
CA LEU A 227 5.74 7.08 -9.88
C LEU A 227 4.53 7.87 -10.43
N ARG A 228 4.14 8.99 -9.79
CA ARG A 228 2.97 9.79 -10.23
C ARG A 228 3.26 10.48 -11.57
N LYS A 229 2.26 10.47 -12.47
CA LYS A 229 2.24 11.23 -13.73
C LYS A 229 1.36 12.46 -13.59
#